data_AF-A0A943SB70-F1
#
_entry.id   AF-A0A943SB70-F1
#
_cell.length_a   1.000
_cell.length_b   1.000
_cell.length_c   1.000
_cell.angle_alpha   90.00
_cell.angle_beta   90.00
_cell.angle_gamma   90.00
#
_symmetry.space_group_name_H-M   'P 1'
#
loop_
_entity.id
_entity.type
_entity.pdbx_description
1 polymer ?
#
loop_
_entity_poly.entity_id
_entity_poly.type
_entity_poly.pdbx_seq_one_letter_code
_entity_poly.pdbx_strand_id
1 'polypeptide(L)' 'MAKGVKTRDIDKFSEACAEFLNGNCSLTKAAKIAGMSTPTFQKYIFKFVNQEPMPDTLFEKKKRIRKKN' A
#
# COMPACT_ATOMS: atom_id res chain seq x y z
N MET A 1 -0.12 -7.84 18.03
CA MET A 1 0.61 -6.56 18.24
C MET A 1 1.20 -6.10 16.91
N ALA A 2 0.41 -5.43 16.05
CA ALA A 2 0.93 -4.93 14.77
C ALA A 2 1.83 -3.71 15.01
N LYS A 3 3.15 -3.92 15.02
CA LYS A 3 4.14 -2.83 14.99
C LYS A 3 3.84 -1.96 13.77
N GLY A 4 3.56 -0.67 14.01
CA GLY A 4 3.02 0.30 13.07
C GLY A 4 3.50 0.13 11.63
N VAL A 5 2.59 -0.34 10.78
CA VAL A 5 2.80 -0.39 9.34
C VAL A 5 3.01 1.04 8.86
N LYS A 6 4.02 1.28 8.02
CA LYS A 6 4.23 2.61 7.43
C LYS A 6 3.01 2.94 6.57
N THR A 7 2.33 4.03 6.90
CA THR A 7 1.25 4.58 6.07
C THR A 7 1.75 4.81 4.65
N ARG A 8 0.94 4.43 3.67
CA ARG A 8 1.16 4.57 2.23
C ARG A 8 0.07 5.42 1.62
N ASP A 9 0.43 6.02 0.50
CA ASP A 9 -0.48 6.79 -0.30
C ASP A 9 -1.44 5.84 -1.02
N ILE A 10 -2.73 6.00 -0.78
CA ILE A 10 -3.77 5.14 -1.36
C ILE A 10 -3.85 5.33 -2.88
N ASP A 11 -3.63 6.55 -3.36
CA ASP A 11 -3.72 6.87 -4.78
C ASP A 11 -2.60 6.14 -5.53
N LYS A 12 -1.37 6.24 -5.04
CA LYS A 12 -0.21 5.53 -5.60
C LYS A 12 -0.33 4.01 -5.51
N PHE A 13 -0.94 3.51 -4.43
CA PHE A 13 -1.18 2.07 -4.31
C PHE A 13 -2.22 1.59 -5.32
N SER A 14 -3.31 2.35 -5.53
CA SER A 14 -4.32 2.03 -6.53
C SER A 14 -3.77 2.08 -7.96
N GLU A 15 -2.97 3.09 -8.28
CA GLU A 15 -2.28 3.23 -9.57
C GLU A 15 -1.36 2.03 -9.83
N ALA A 16 -0.52 1.67 -8.84
CA ALA A 16 0.35 0.51 -8.95
C ALA A 16 -0.41 -0.81 -9.14
N CYS A 17 -1.54 -0.98 -8.46
CA CYS A 17 -2.39 -2.15 -8.65
C CYS A 17 -3.00 -2.18 -10.05
N ALA A 18 -3.52 -1.07 -10.55
CA ALA A 18 -4.10 -0.98 -11.89
C ALA A 18 -3.05 -1.28 -12.97
N GLU A 19 -1.88 -0.65 -12.90
CA GLU A 19 -0.78 -0.88 -13.85
C GLU A 19 -0.26 -2.33 -13.82
N PHE A 20 -0.23 -2.98 -12.66
CA PHE A 20 0.19 -4.37 -12.54
C PHE A 20 -0.88 -5.34 -13.05
N LEU A 21 -2.15 -5.17 -12.64
CA LEU A 21 -3.25 -6.07 -13.01
C LEU A 21 -3.62 -5.96 -14.50
N ASN A 22 -3.43 -4.79 -15.11
CA ASN A 22 -3.59 -4.59 -16.55
C ASN A 22 -2.40 -5.14 -17.37
N GLY A 23 -1.32 -5.61 -16.72
CA GLY A 23 -0.13 -6.13 -17.39
C GLY A 23 0.79 -5.05 -17.98
N ASN A 24 0.56 -3.78 -17.67
CA ASN A 24 1.34 -2.65 -18.19
C ASN A 24 2.74 -2.54 -17.56
N CYS A 25 2.93 -3.09 -16.35
CA CYS A 25 4.22 -3.04 -15.67
C CYS A 25 4.55 -4.31 -14.87
N SER A 26 5.85 -4.50 -14.60
CA SER A 26 6.33 -5.58 -13.74
C SER A 26 6.02 -5.33 -12.27
N LEU A 27 5.96 -6.40 -11.47
CA LEU A 27 5.76 -6.33 -10.02
C LEU A 27 6.76 -5.38 -9.32
N THR A 28 8.01 -5.36 -9.80
CA THR A 28 9.07 -4.45 -9.30
C THR A 28 8.80 -2.99 -9.63
N LYS A 29 8.25 -2.67 -10.81
CA LYS A 29 7.86 -1.30 -11.18
C LYS A 29 6.65 -0.85 -10.38
N ALA A 30 5.64 -1.70 -10.26
CA ALA A 30 4.44 -1.42 -9.46
C ALA A 30 4.78 -1.14 -7.98
N ALA A 31 5.65 -1.97 -7.38
CA ALA A 31 6.13 -1.74 -6.02
C ALA A 31 6.83 -0.38 -5.84
N LYS A 32 7.58 0.06 -6.86
CA LYS A 32 8.23 1.38 -6.88
C LYS A 32 7.22 2.52 -6.95
N ILE A 33 6.17 2.41 -7.78
CA ILE A 33 5.06 3.37 -7.86
C ILE A 33 4.37 3.50 -6.48
N ALA A 34 4.05 2.37 -5.87
CA ALA A 34 3.42 2.31 -4.55
C ALA A 34 4.36 2.69 -3.38
N GLY A 35 5.64 2.98 -3.66
CA GLY A 35 6.64 3.42 -2.69
C GLY A 35 7.01 2.37 -1.64
N MET A 36 6.92 1.07 -1.94
CA MET A 36 7.21 -0.02 -1.01
C MET A 36 8.14 -1.07 -1.62
N SER A 37 8.59 -2.03 -0.81
CA SER A 37 9.40 -3.14 -1.32
C SER A 37 8.53 -4.10 -2.13
N THR A 38 9.12 -4.74 -3.14
CA THR A 38 8.48 -5.75 -3.98
C THR A 38 7.74 -6.84 -3.19
N PRO A 39 8.34 -7.50 -2.16
CA PRO A 39 7.63 -8.53 -1.40
C PRO A 39 6.46 -7.98 -0.58
N THR A 40 6.53 -6.73 -0.09
CA THR A 40 5.41 -6.10 0.62
C THR A 40 4.26 -5.78 -0.33
N PHE A 41 4.58 -5.25 -1.51
CA PHE A 41 3.58 -4.97 -2.55
C PHE A 41 2.87 -6.25 -3.01
N GLN A 42 3.64 -7.30 -3.30
CA GLN A 42 3.11 -8.61 -3.68
C GLN A 42 2.16 -9.17 -2.60
N LYS A 43 2.55 -9.08 -1.33
CA LYS A 43 1.70 -9.51 -0.21
C LYS A 43 0.36 -8.76 -0.19
N TYR A 44 0.37 -7.44 -0.37
CA TYR A 44 -0.87 -6.65 -0.36
C TYR A 44 -1.72 -6.87 -1.61
N ILE A 45 -1.11 -7.05 -2.78
CA ILE A 45 -1.85 -7.46 -3.98
C ILE A 45 -2.54 -8.80 -3.79
N PHE A 46 -1.86 -9.81 -3.26
CA PHE A 46 -2.50 -11.11 -3.04
C PHE A 46 -3.64 -11.01 -2.05
N LYS A 47 -3.49 -10.21 -0.98
CA LYS A 47 -4.59 -9.93 -0.07
C LYS A 47 -5.78 -9.28 -0.78
N PHE A 48 -5.52 -8.30 -1.64
CA PHE A 48 -6.56 -7.65 -2.44
C PHE A 48 -7.30 -8.64 -3.34
N VAL A 49 -6.56 -9.46 -4.09
CA VAL A 49 -7.13 -10.48 -5.00
C VAL A 49 -7.93 -11.54 -4.23
N ASN A 50 -7.44 -11.96 -3.06
CA ASN A 50 -8.11 -12.95 -2.21
C ASN A 50 -9.22 -12.36 -1.34
N GLN A 51 -9.54 -11.07 -1.46
CA GLN A 51 -10.51 -10.37 -0.61
C GLN A 51 -10.19 -10.48 0.89
N GLU A 52 -8.91 -10.62 1.23
CA GLU A 52 -8.44 -10.63 2.61
C GLU A 52 -8.31 -9.20 3.16
N PRO A 53 -8.50 -9.01 4.49
CA PRO A 53 -8.31 -7.71 5.11
C PRO A 53 -6.86 -7.22 4.97
N MET A 54 -6.75 -5.95 4.57
CA MET A 54 -5.52 -5.17 4.63
C MET A 54 -5.30 -4.59 6.05
N PRO A 55 -4.06 -4.23 6.41
CA PRO A 55 -3.82 -3.58 7.69
C PRO A 55 -4.53 -2.21 7.77
N ASP A 56 -5.28 -1.95 8.83
CA ASP A 56 -6.06 -0.71 9.02
C ASP A 56 -5.20 0.55 8.87
N THR A 57 -3.97 0.50 9.39
CA THR A 57 -3.02 1.62 9.36
C THR A 57 -2.29 1.82 8.03
N LEU A 58 -2.55 0.98 7.02
CA LEU A 58 -1.84 1.03 5.74
C LEU A 58 -2.14 2.32 4.97
N PHE A 59 -3.37 2.81 5.00
CA PHE A 59 -3.79 4.04 4.29
C PHE A 59 -4.22 5.17 5.22
N GLU A 60 -4.36 4.91 6.53
CA GLU A 60 -4.70 5.95 7.49
C GLU A 60 -3.60 7.01 7.56
N LYS A 61 -3.88 8.22 7.04
CA LYS A 61 -3.09 9.40 7.36
C LYS A 61 -2.98 9.46 8.87
N LYS A 62 -1.75 9.33 9.41
CA LYS A 62 -1.45 9.70 10.79
C LYS A 62 -2.09 11.06 11.02
N LYS A 63 -3.20 11.11 11.77
CA LYS A 63 -3.74 12.37 12.27
C LYS A 63 -2.64 12.95 13.14
N ARG A 64 -1.82 13.84 12.57
CA ARG A 64 -0.91 14.69 13.34
C ARG A 64 -1.82 15.54 14.20
N ILE A 65 -2.12 15.07 15.41
CA ILE A 65 -2.74 15.89 16.44
C ILE A 65 -1.69 16.98 16.73
N ARG A 66 -1.82 18.12 16.06
CA ARG A 66 -1.12 19.34 16.47
C ARG A 66 -1.73 19.70 17.83
N LYS A 67 -1.07 19.32 18.92
CA LYS A 67 -1.31 19.97 20.21
C LYS A 67 -0.94 21.44 20.01
N LYS A 68 -1.95 22.31 19.87
CA LYS A 68 -1.78 23.75 20.05
C LYS A 68 -1.39 23.92 21.52
N ASN A 69 -0.17 24.40 21.75
CA ASN A 69 0.27 24.92 23.03
C ASN A 69 -0.41 26.28 23.26
#